data_AF-A0A962FPN4-F1
#
_entry.id   AF-A0A962FPN4-F1
#
_cell.length_a   1.000
_cell.length_b   1.000
_cell.length_c   1.000
_cell.angle_alpha   90.00
_cell.angle_beta   90.00
_cell.angle_gamma   90.00
#
_symmetry.space_group_name_H-M   'P 1'
#
loop_
_entity.id
_entity.type
_entity.pdbx_description
1 polymer ?
#
loop_
_entity_poly.entity_id
_entity_poly.type
_entity_poly.pdbx_seq_one_letter_code
_entity_poly.pdbx_strand_id
1 'polypeptide(L)'
;MSNGSSGIGRILGGLGSMLGLGGGTIDPDRQMVLEVLFGLLGYLAKLDSLITSHEADYINQLMDEMKLSMKEREIASTSAQRGKNREIDVKAELSRYRQRYPYGTQECEKLYAALVELAAADDRLRPKERQFLETVTVELGYELKDLDARLAD
;
A
#
# COMPACT_ATOMS: atom_id res chain seq x y z
N MET A 1 1.35 2.01 29.61
CA MET A 1 2.33 1.10 28.97
C MET A 1 2.47 1.56 27.54
N SER A 2 3.64 2.10 27.19
CA SER A 2 3.93 2.69 25.89
C SER A 2 4.81 1.71 25.12
N ASN A 3 4.35 1.24 23.96
CA ASN A 3 5.16 0.96 22.77
C ASN A 3 4.27 0.37 21.67
N GLY A 4 4.00 1.18 20.65
CA GLY A 4 3.30 0.77 19.44
C GLY A 4 3.39 1.84 18.34
N SER A 5 4.47 2.61 18.33
CA SER A 5 4.62 3.74 17.40
C SER A 5 6.05 3.79 16.89
N SER A 6 6.43 2.88 15.99
CA SER A 6 7.76 2.89 15.37
C SER A 6 7.78 2.02 14.11
N GLY A 7 7.47 2.61 12.96
CA GLY A 7 7.60 1.98 11.64
C GLY A 7 7.13 2.94 10.56
N ILE A 8 5.81 3.12 10.51
CA ILE A 8 5.06 3.87 9.49
C ILE A 8 5.53 5.34 9.38
N GLY A 9 5.75 6.01 10.52
CA GLY A 9 6.13 7.42 10.56
C GLY A 9 7.52 7.77 10.00
N ARG A 10 8.44 6.81 9.80
CA ARG A 10 9.79 7.08 9.27
C ARG A 10 9.87 7.05 7.75
N ILE A 11 9.02 6.27 7.07
CA ILE A 11 9.12 6.07 5.61
C ILE A 11 8.32 7.12 4.84
N LEU A 12 7.28 7.71 5.47
CA LEU A 12 6.28 8.53 4.77
C LEU A 12 6.30 10.02 5.11
N GLY A 13 7.23 10.48 5.96
CA GLY A 13 7.37 11.88 6.40
C GLY A 13 7.68 12.93 5.30
N GLY A 14 7.84 12.52 4.04
CA GLY A 14 8.15 13.39 2.90
C GLY A 14 6.98 13.79 1.99
N LEU A 15 5.80 13.19 2.13
CA LEU A 15 4.70 13.37 1.16
C LEU A 15 3.80 14.58 1.41
N GLY A 16 3.84 15.15 2.62
CA GLY A 16 2.88 16.15 3.05
C GLY A 16 3.16 17.61 2.64
N SER A 17 4.24 17.88 1.90
CA SER A 17 4.73 19.25 1.64
C SER A 17 4.71 19.70 0.17
N MET A 18 4.15 18.94 -0.78
CA MET A 18 4.29 19.27 -2.21
C MET A 18 3.09 19.97 -2.87
N LEU A 19 1.86 19.97 -2.35
CA LEU A 19 0.70 20.40 -3.16
C LEU A 19 -0.32 21.28 -2.42
N GLY A 20 -0.16 22.59 -2.64
CA GLY A 20 -1.18 23.46 -3.25
C GLY A 20 -2.61 23.41 -2.71
N LEU A 21 -2.95 24.41 -1.89
CA LEU A 21 -4.33 24.86 -1.72
C LEU A 21 -4.83 25.45 -3.06
N GLY A 22 -5.72 24.73 -3.78
CA GLY A 22 -6.49 25.31 -4.89
C GLY A 22 -7.03 24.32 -5.91
N GLY A 23 -8.37 24.14 -5.94
CA GLY A 23 -9.10 23.79 -7.18
C GLY A 23 -9.52 22.33 -7.40
N GLY A 24 -10.61 21.90 -6.77
CA GLY A 24 -11.68 21.06 -7.36
C GLY A 24 -11.44 19.60 -7.79
N THR A 25 -10.32 19.28 -8.44
CA THR A 25 -10.06 18.01 -9.13
C THR A 25 -8.82 17.33 -8.57
N ILE A 26 -8.91 16.01 -8.35
CA ILE A 26 -7.77 15.20 -7.91
C ILE A 26 -6.82 15.03 -9.10
N ASP A 27 -5.52 15.19 -8.86
CA ASP A 27 -4.48 14.92 -9.84
C ASP A 27 -4.58 13.46 -10.33
N PRO A 28 -4.57 13.18 -11.65
CA PRO A 28 -4.76 11.83 -12.18
C PRO A 28 -3.72 10.81 -11.69
N ASP A 29 -2.46 11.24 -11.49
CA ASP A 29 -1.42 10.35 -10.99
C ASP A 29 -1.65 10.05 -9.52
N ARG A 30 -2.03 11.06 -8.73
CA ARG A 30 -2.42 10.88 -7.33
C ARG A 30 -3.61 9.94 -7.19
N GLN A 31 -4.63 10.09 -8.03
CA GLN A 31 -5.77 9.18 -8.07
C GLN A 31 -5.33 7.74 -8.37
N MET A 32 -4.50 7.54 -9.40
CA MET A 32 -3.97 6.21 -9.75
C MET A 32 -3.15 5.59 -8.60
N VAL A 33 -2.33 6.38 -7.90
CA VAL A 33 -1.60 5.90 -6.72
C VAL A 33 -2.57 5.41 -5.64
N LEU A 34 -3.64 6.15 -5.35
CA LEU A 34 -4.64 5.74 -4.37
C LEU A 34 -5.39 4.48 -4.80
N GLU A 35 -5.79 4.40 -6.07
CA GLU A 35 -6.48 3.22 -6.62
C GLU A 35 -5.63 1.96 -6.49
N VAL A 36 -4.37 2.01 -6.92
CA VAL A 36 -3.46 0.87 -6.90
C VAL A 36 -3.10 0.49 -5.46
N LEU A 37 -2.63 1.45 -4.66
CA LEU A 37 -2.15 1.19 -3.30
C LEU A 37 -3.25 0.58 -2.44
N PHE A 38 -4.40 1.24 -2.35
CA PHE A 38 -5.47 0.77 -1.48
C PHE A 38 -6.14 -0.49 -2.04
N GLY A 39 -6.22 -0.63 -3.38
CA GLY A 39 -6.65 -1.88 -4.01
C GLY A 39 -5.78 -3.08 -3.59
N LEU A 40 -4.46 -2.94 -3.70
CA LEU A 40 -3.52 -4.01 -3.33
C LEU A 40 -3.53 -4.29 -1.82
N LEU A 41 -3.61 -3.27 -0.96
CA LEU A 41 -3.75 -3.45 0.49
C LEU A 41 -5.06 -4.19 0.83
N GLY A 42 -6.16 -3.84 0.17
CA GLY A 42 -7.44 -4.53 0.35
C GLY A 42 -7.40 -5.99 -0.10
N TYR A 43 -6.72 -6.28 -1.22
CA TYR A 43 -6.53 -7.63 -1.71
C TYR A 43 -5.69 -8.47 -0.74
N LEU A 44 -4.56 -7.91 -0.29
CA LEU A 44 -3.66 -8.52 0.68
C LEU A 44 -4.40 -8.88 1.97
N ALA A 45 -5.13 -7.93 2.56
CA ALA A 45 -5.95 -8.14 3.77
C ALA A 45 -7.02 -9.25 3.61
N LYS A 46 -7.48 -9.53 2.38
CA LYS A 46 -8.46 -10.61 2.14
C LYS A 46 -7.83 -11.99 2.03
N LEU A 47 -6.52 -12.10 1.74
CA LEU A 47 -5.88 -13.38 1.46
C LEU A 47 -6.06 -14.39 2.58
N ASP A 48 -6.10 -13.91 3.83
CA ASP A 48 -6.43 -14.73 4.99
C ASP A 48 -7.71 -14.33 5.73
N SER A 49 -8.73 -13.98 4.95
CA SER A 49 -10.17 -14.14 5.29
C SER A 49 -10.75 -13.48 6.56
N LEU A 50 -9.99 -12.81 7.40
CA LEU A 50 -10.49 -11.99 8.51
C LEU A 50 -9.75 -10.67 8.53
N ILE A 51 -10.45 -9.59 8.17
CA ILE A 51 -9.93 -8.25 8.41
C ILE A 51 -9.72 -8.12 9.91
N THR A 52 -8.47 -8.06 10.34
CA THR A 52 -8.17 -7.84 11.76
C THR A 52 -8.30 -6.36 12.09
N SER A 53 -8.52 -6.01 13.36
CA SER A 53 -8.52 -4.61 13.79
C SER A 53 -7.22 -3.89 13.40
N HIS A 54 -6.08 -4.61 13.44
CA HIS A 54 -4.78 -4.08 13.08
C HIS A 54 -4.68 -3.65 11.60
N GLU A 55 -5.26 -4.39 10.66
CA GLU A 55 -5.25 -4.03 9.24
C GLU A 55 -6.12 -2.81 8.95
N ALA A 56 -7.30 -2.74 9.59
CA ALA A 56 -8.18 -1.59 9.45
C ALA A 56 -7.52 -0.33 10.03
N ASP A 57 -6.87 -0.45 11.18
CA ASP A 57 -6.13 0.63 11.82
C ASP A 57 -4.94 1.07 10.94
N TYR A 58 -4.19 0.14 10.35
CA TYR A 58 -3.11 0.44 9.42
C TYR A 58 -3.60 1.24 8.20
N ILE A 59 -4.67 0.78 7.55
CA ILE A 59 -5.26 1.46 6.39
C ILE A 59 -5.71 2.88 6.75
N ASN A 60 -6.37 3.05 7.90
CA ASN A 60 -6.84 4.36 8.36
C ASN A 60 -5.66 5.30 8.67
N GLN A 61 -4.65 4.81 9.39
CA GLN A 61 -3.45 5.58 9.69
C GLN A 61 -2.72 6.00 8.41
N LEU A 62 -2.63 5.13 7.41
CA LEU A 62 -2.02 5.44 6.13
C LEU A 62 -2.77 6.58 5.41
N MET A 63 -4.10 6.59 5.45
CA MET A 63 -4.90 7.70 4.90
C MET A 63 -4.63 9.03 5.63
N ASP A 64 -4.48 8.98 6.95
CA ASP A 64 -4.18 10.15 7.77
C ASP A 64 -2.78 10.71 7.47
N GLU A 65 -1.78 9.84 7.37
CA GLU A 65 -0.39 10.21 7.07
C GLU A 65 -0.22 10.78 5.65
N MET A 66 -0.92 10.22 4.67
CA MET A 66 -0.98 10.75 3.30
C MET A 66 -1.77 12.07 3.19
N LYS A 67 -2.35 12.54 4.31
CA LYS A 67 -3.19 13.75 4.42
C LYS A 67 -4.31 13.77 3.40
N LEU A 68 -4.99 12.63 3.23
CA LEU A 68 -6.02 12.49 2.19
C LEU A 68 -7.21 13.41 2.47
N SER A 69 -7.62 14.14 1.44
CA SER A 69 -8.89 14.87 1.45
C SER A 69 -10.09 13.90 1.52
N MET A 70 -11.29 14.41 1.82
CA MET A 70 -12.51 13.60 1.85
C MET A 70 -12.73 12.80 0.55
N LYS A 71 -12.52 13.44 -0.61
CA LYS A 71 -12.66 12.78 -1.92
C LYS A 71 -11.61 11.69 -2.14
N GLU A 72 -10.38 11.93 -1.69
CA GLU A 72 -9.29 10.96 -1.81
C GLU A 72 -9.51 9.75 -0.90
N ARG A 73 -10.07 9.97 0.30
CA ARG A 73 -10.47 8.88 1.20
C ARG A 73 -11.57 8.02 0.61
N GLU A 74 -12.51 8.62 -0.12
CA GLU A 74 -13.57 7.87 -0.82
C GLU A 74 -12.96 6.95 -1.90
N ILE A 75 -12.02 7.46 -2.70
CA ILE A 75 -11.29 6.66 -3.71
C ILE A 75 -10.51 5.54 -3.03
N ALA A 76 -9.76 5.85 -1.98
CA ALA A 76 -8.97 4.89 -1.23
C ALA A 76 -9.85 3.78 -0.63
N SER A 77 -10.96 4.16 0.02
CA SER A 77 -11.90 3.21 0.62
C SER A 77 -12.58 2.32 -0.42
N THR A 78 -13.03 2.91 -1.53
CA THR A 78 -13.65 2.17 -2.65
C THR A 78 -12.66 1.19 -3.26
N SER A 79 -11.42 1.61 -3.44
CA SER A 79 -10.36 0.78 -4.02
C SER A 79 -9.99 -0.37 -3.07
N ALA A 80 -9.83 -0.10 -1.77
CA ALA A 80 -9.64 -1.12 -0.76
C ALA A 80 -10.79 -2.13 -0.73
N GLN A 81 -12.04 -1.68 -0.87
CA GLN A 81 -13.19 -2.57 -0.94
C GLN A 81 -13.15 -3.46 -2.18
N ARG A 82 -12.82 -2.92 -3.36
CA ARG A 82 -12.63 -3.70 -4.60
C ARG A 82 -11.53 -4.75 -4.44
N GLY A 83 -10.41 -4.37 -3.84
CA GLY A 83 -9.33 -5.28 -3.48
C GLY A 83 -9.82 -6.42 -2.59
N LYS A 84 -10.54 -6.09 -1.52
CA LYS A 84 -11.14 -7.05 -0.58
C LYS A 84 -12.15 -7.98 -1.24
N ASN A 85 -12.85 -7.51 -2.25
CA ASN A 85 -13.80 -8.31 -3.04
C ASN A 85 -13.09 -9.16 -4.11
N ARG A 86 -11.76 -9.02 -4.27
CA ARG A 86 -10.96 -9.62 -5.36
C ARG A 86 -11.41 -9.18 -6.75
N GLU A 87 -11.83 -7.92 -6.86
CA GLU A 87 -12.30 -7.26 -8.09
C GLU A 87 -11.20 -6.43 -8.77
N ILE A 88 -9.94 -6.79 -8.53
CA ILE A 88 -8.77 -6.17 -9.14
C ILE A 88 -7.87 -7.25 -9.75
N ASP A 89 -7.21 -6.91 -10.84
CA ASP A 89 -6.11 -7.70 -11.39
C ASP A 89 -4.79 -7.14 -10.84
N VAL A 90 -4.22 -7.85 -9.86
CA VAL A 90 -2.99 -7.44 -9.17
C VAL A 90 -1.85 -7.14 -10.15
N LYS A 91 -1.67 -7.96 -11.19
CA LYS A 91 -0.59 -7.77 -12.16
C LYS A 91 -0.85 -6.57 -13.06
N ALA A 92 -2.09 -6.38 -13.48
CA ALA A 92 -2.47 -5.22 -14.30
C ALA A 92 -2.29 -3.90 -13.52
N GLU A 93 -2.71 -3.86 -12.25
CA GLU A 93 -2.55 -2.67 -11.40
C GLU A 93 -1.06 -2.35 -11.14
N LEU A 94 -0.24 -3.36 -10.85
CA LEU A 94 1.21 -3.20 -10.67
C LEU A 94 1.91 -2.75 -11.96
N SER A 95 1.52 -3.30 -13.11
CA SER A 95 2.04 -2.89 -14.42
C SER A 95 1.67 -1.44 -14.74
N ARG A 96 0.41 -1.05 -14.54
CA ARG A 96 -0.07 0.34 -14.69
C ARG A 96 0.73 1.29 -13.80
N TYR A 97 0.95 0.93 -12.55
CA TYR A 97 1.73 1.73 -11.60
C TYR A 97 3.19 1.87 -12.03
N ARG A 98 3.84 0.76 -12.41
CA ARG A 98 5.25 0.73 -12.80
C ARG A 98 5.53 1.52 -14.09
N GLN A 99 4.57 1.59 -15.01
CA GLN A 99 4.68 2.43 -16.21
C GLN A 99 4.83 3.91 -15.86
N ARG A 100 4.21 4.37 -14.77
CA ARG A 100 4.35 5.75 -14.29
C ARG A 100 5.53 5.93 -13.33
N TYR A 101 5.72 4.96 -12.44
CA TYR A 101 6.70 4.95 -11.36
C TYR A 101 7.57 3.70 -11.47
N PRO A 102 8.62 3.73 -12.31
CA PRO A 102 9.47 2.58 -12.53
C PRO A 102 10.27 2.20 -11.28
N TYR A 103 10.89 1.02 -11.34
CA TYR A 103 11.83 0.55 -10.31
C TYR A 103 12.86 1.64 -9.95
N GLY A 104 13.14 1.78 -8.66
CA GLY A 104 14.10 2.75 -8.11
C GLY A 104 13.53 4.14 -7.83
N THR A 105 12.28 4.43 -8.20
CA THR A 105 11.62 5.67 -7.74
C THR A 105 11.15 5.54 -6.29
N GLN A 106 10.98 6.70 -5.64
CA GLN A 106 10.49 6.75 -4.26
C GLN A 106 9.05 6.23 -4.14
N GLU A 107 8.22 6.42 -5.16
CA GLU A 107 6.84 5.96 -5.19
C GLU A 107 6.76 4.42 -5.25
N CYS A 108 7.60 3.81 -6.10
CA CYS A 108 7.72 2.35 -6.19
C CYS A 108 8.15 1.75 -4.85
N GLU A 109 9.15 2.36 -4.19
CA GLU A 109 9.64 1.94 -2.87
C GLU A 109 8.54 2.06 -1.80
N LYS A 110 7.79 3.16 -1.78
CA LYS A 110 6.70 3.38 -0.81
C LYS A 110 5.56 2.40 -0.99
N LEU A 111 5.15 2.12 -2.23
CA LEU A 111 4.14 1.11 -2.51
C LEU A 111 4.58 -0.26 -1.97
N TYR A 112 5.83 -0.63 -2.25
CA TYR A 112 6.34 -1.93 -1.82
C TYR A 112 6.44 -2.02 -0.29
N ALA A 113 7.00 -0.99 0.36
CA ALA A 113 7.10 -0.90 1.81
C ALA A 113 5.72 -1.04 2.49
N ALA A 114 4.70 -0.33 2.00
CA ALA A 114 3.37 -0.39 2.60
C ALA A 114 2.73 -1.79 2.53
N LEU A 115 2.96 -2.54 1.45
CA LEU A 115 2.46 -3.91 1.31
C LEU A 115 3.19 -4.88 2.23
N VAL A 116 4.51 -4.74 2.38
CA VAL A 116 5.31 -5.56 3.29
C VAL A 116 4.94 -5.28 4.75
N GLU A 117 4.80 -4.01 5.13
CA GLU A 117 4.38 -3.61 6.48
C GLU A 117 3.01 -4.18 6.86
N LEU A 118 2.02 -4.10 5.96
CA LEU A 118 0.70 -4.67 6.23
C LEU A 118 0.79 -6.19 6.42
N ALA A 119 1.57 -6.89 5.58
CA ALA A 119 1.73 -8.34 5.68
C ALA A 119 2.52 -8.79 6.92
N ALA A 120 3.39 -7.92 7.45
CA ALA A 120 4.14 -8.15 8.68
C ALA A 120 3.40 -7.68 9.95
N ALA A 121 2.20 -7.12 9.82
CA ALA A 121 1.45 -6.56 10.95
C ALA A 121 0.89 -7.63 11.91
N ASP A 122 0.59 -8.83 11.41
CA ASP A 122 0.33 -10.02 12.22
C ASP A 122 1.66 -10.77 12.35
N ASP A 123 2.05 -11.20 13.57
CA ASP A 123 3.35 -11.82 13.92
C ASP A 123 3.70 -13.10 13.11
N ARG A 124 2.86 -13.47 12.13
CA ARG A 124 3.02 -14.63 11.25
C ARG A 124 2.58 -14.31 9.82
N LEU A 125 3.57 -14.06 8.96
CA LEU A 125 3.35 -14.04 7.52
C LEU A 125 2.86 -15.42 7.02
N ARG A 126 1.70 -15.45 6.40
CA ARG A 126 1.05 -16.69 5.95
C ARG A 126 1.49 -17.03 4.52
N PRO A 127 1.41 -18.31 4.09
CA PRO A 127 1.90 -18.73 2.78
C PRO A 127 1.28 -17.96 1.59
N LYS A 128 -0.01 -17.61 1.67
CA LYS A 128 -0.70 -16.86 0.61
C LYS A 128 -0.24 -15.40 0.53
N GLU A 129 0.00 -14.77 1.68
CA GLU A 129 0.51 -13.40 1.76
C GLU A 129 1.94 -13.35 1.22
N ARG A 130 2.78 -14.32 1.61
CA ARG A 130 4.12 -14.48 1.04
C ARG A 130 4.07 -14.62 -0.48
N GLN A 131 3.23 -15.51 -1.02
CA GLN A 131 3.10 -15.70 -2.47
C GLN A 131 2.65 -14.42 -3.19
N PHE A 132 1.76 -13.65 -2.57
CA PHE A 132 1.36 -12.35 -3.08
C PHE A 132 2.53 -11.36 -3.07
N LEU A 133 3.28 -11.25 -1.98
CA LEU A 133 4.45 -10.39 -1.90
C LEU A 133 5.54 -10.80 -2.89
N GLU A 134 5.79 -12.09 -3.10
CA GLU A 134 6.72 -12.59 -4.13
C GLU A 134 6.29 -12.14 -5.53
N THR A 135 4.97 -12.18 -5.82
CA THR A 135 4.42 -11.65 -7.07
C THR A 135 4.64 -10.15 -7.18
N VAL A 136 4.30 -9.38 -6.15
CA VAL A 136 4.51 -7.91 -6.11
C VAL A 136 5.99 -7.57 -6.34
N THR A 137 6.89 -8.28 -5.66
CA THR A 137 8.35 -8.07 -5.71
C THR A 137 8.85 -8.16 -7.15
N VAL A 138 8.50 -9.24 -7.85
CA VAL A 138 8.92 -9.47 -9.24
C VAL A 138 8.26 -8.47 -10.20
N GLU A 139 6.97 -8.21 -10.05
CA GLU A 139 6.23 -7.28 -10.92
C GLU A 139 6.69 -5.82 -10.76
N LEU A 140 7.18 -5.43 -9.57
CA LEU A 140 7.82 -4.13 -9.33
C LEU A 140 9.28 -4.07 -9.82
N GLY A 141 9.92 -5.22 -10.07
CA GLY A 141 11.27 -5.32 -10.60
C GLY A 141 12.37 -5.62 -9.59
N TYR A 142 11.99 -5.96 -8.36
CA TYR A 142 12.90 -6.41 -7.31
C TYR A 142 13.18 -7.91 -7.43
N GLU A 143 14.23 -8.38 -6.77
CA GLU A 143 14.55 -9.80 -6.65
C GLU A 143 13.93 -10.38 -5.37
N LEU A 144 13.64 -11.69 -5.34
CA LEU A 144 13.05 -12.32 -4.14
C LEU A 144 13.91 -12.18 -2.88
N LYS A 145 15.24 -12.05 -3.03
CA LYS A 145 16.14 -11.77 -1.91
C LYS A 145 15.87 -10.40 -1.26
N ASP A 146 15.35 -9.43 -2.01
CA ASP A 146 14.98 -8.12 -1.48
C ASP A 146 13.74 -8.23 -0.59
N LEU A 147 12.81 -9.14 -0.93
CA LEU A 147 11.68 -9.46 -0.08
C LEU A 147 12.13 -10.12 1.22
N ASP A 148 12.99 -11.13 1.13
CA ASP A 148 13.51 -11.82 2.32
C ASP A 148 14.26 -10.85 3.25
N ALA A 149 15.03 -9.91 2.69
CA ALA A 149 15.72 -8.88 3.47
C ALA A 149 14.76 -7.95 4.22
N ARG A 150 13.62 -7.58 3.61
CA ARG A 150 12.61 -6.73 4.25
C ARG A 150 11.79 -7.44 5.31
N LEU A 151 11.57 -8.74 5.16
CA LEU A 151 10.85 -9.55 6.14
C LEU A 151 11.73 -9.95 7.34
N ALA A 152 13.05 -9.72 7.25
CA ALA A 152 14.01 -10.03 8.30
C ALA A 152 14.35 -8.83 9.22
N ASP A 153 13.89 -7.62 8.87
CA ASP A 153 14.08 -6.36 9.62
C ASP A 153 12.95 -6.13 10.64
#